data_AF-A0A4R6V342-F1
#
_entry.id   AF-A0A4R6V342-F1
#
_cell.length_a   1.000
_cell.length_b   1.000
_cell.length_c   1.000
_cell.angle_alpha   90.00
_cell.angle_beta   90.00
_cell.angle_gamma   90.00
#
_symmetry.space_group_name_H-M   'P 1'
#
loop_
_entity.id
_entity.type
_entity.pdbx_description
1 polymer ?
#
loop_
_entity_poly.entity_id
_entity_poly.type
_entity_poly.pdbx_seq_one_letter_code
_entity_poly.pdbx_strand_id
1 'polypeptide(L)' 'MTLGPRHRGGTGSLYRFRNSDVAIRNLTVTNTAIRESPCGDDVTFGNITRVNSSLDVC' A
#
# COMPACT_ATOMS: atom_id res chain seq x y z
N MET A 1 22.53 -11.49 -11.93
CA MET A 1 22.92 -10.13 -11.50
C MET A 1 22.21 -9.85 -10.21
N THR A 2 22.92 -9.94 -9.09
CA THR A 2 22.36 -9.74 -7.75
C THR A 2 22.96 -8.46 -7.20
N LEU A 3 22.15 -7.43 -7.02
CA LEU A 3 22.52 -6.23 -6.29
C LEU A 3 21.61 -6.12 -5.07
N GLY A 4 22.04 -6.79 -3.99
CA GLY A 4 21.55 -6.52 -2.64
C GLY A 4 22.62 -5.71 -1.90
N PRO A 5 22.27 -4.66 -1.15
CA PRO A 5 23.25 -3.83 -0.46
C PRO A 5 23.95 -4.61 0.66
N ARG A 6 25.28 -4.54 0.70
CA ARG A 6 26.10 -5.05 1.80
C ARG A 6 25.98 -4.11 3.00
N HIS A 7 25.44 -4.61 4.11
CA HIS A 7 25.42 -3.90 5.38
C HIS A 7 26.84 -3.74 5.93
N ARG A 8 27.34 -2.51 5.97
CA ARG A 8 28.45 -2.08 6.85
C ARG A 8 27.82 -1.28 7.99
N GLY A 9 28.08 -1.69 9.22
CA GLY A 9 27.50 -1.11 10.42
C GLY A 9 27.71 0.41 10.51
N GLY A 10 26.62 1.11 10.80
CA GLY A 10 26.51 2.55 11.03
C GLY A 10 25.02 2.87 11.06
N THR A 11 24.48 3.21 12.25
CA THR A 11 23.09 3.61 12.54
C THR A 11 22.06 3.12 11.51
N GLY A 12 21.53 1.91 11.74
CA GLY A 12 20.70 1.17 10.79
C GLY A 12 19.58 2.00 10.17
N SER A 13 19.75 2.34 8.89
CA SER A 13 18.63 2.70 8.04
C SER A 13 17.80 1.44 7.86
N LEU A 14 16.72 1.37 8.63
CA LEU A 14 15.77 0.28 8.60
C LEU A 14 15.02 0.38 7.26
N TYR A 15 15.46 -0.39 6.27
CA TYR A 15 14.84 -0.41 4.94
C TYR A 15 13.43 -0.99 5.08
N ARG A 16 12.45 -0.11 5.29
CA ARG A 16 11.05 -0.50 5.45
C ARG A 16 10.44 -0.62 4.07
N PHE A 17 10.24 -1.85 3.61
CA PHE A 17 9.49 -2.09 2.38
C PHE A 17 7.99 -1.90 2.68
N ARG A 18 7.39 -0.85 2.12
CA ARG A 18 5.95 -0.64 2.04
C ARG A 18 5.57 -0.45 0.57
N ASN A 19 4.31 -0.73 0.26
CA ASN A 19 3.77 -0.31 -1.04
C ASN A 19 3.86 1.23 -1.11
N SER A 20 4.42 1.75 -2.19
CA SER A 20 4.60 3.19 -2.42
C SER A 20 4.20 3.59 -3.82
N ASP A 21 3.77 4.84 -3.98
CA ASP A 21 3.35 5.44 -5.26
C ASP A 21 2.24 4.65 -5.99
N VAL A 22 1.25 4.19 -5.24
CA VAL A 22 0.15 3.37 -5.78
C VAL A 22 -1.13 4.21 -5.88
N ALA A 23 -1.79 4.20 -7.04
CA ALA A 23 -3.10 4.81 -7.23
C ALA A 23 -4.15 3.77 -7.63
N ILE A 24 -5.21 3.66 -6.84
CA ILE A 24 -6.37 2.81 -7.13
C ILE A 24 -7.56 3.73 -7.43
N ARG A 25 -8.04 3.68 -8.68
CA ARG A 25 -9.09 4.60 -9.15
C ARG A 25 -10.15 3.94 -10.00
N ASN A 26 -11.35 4.53 -9.98
CA ASN A 26 -12.50 4.15 -10.83
C ASN A 26 -12.91 2.68 -10.66
N LEU A 27 -12.95 2.21 -9.40
CA LEU A 27 -13.27 0.82 -9.06
C LEU A 27 -14.68 0.73 -8.47
N THR A 28 -15.47 -0.26 -8.90
CA THR A 28 -16.73 -0.63 -8.24
C THR A 28 -16.52 -1.90 -7.44
N VAL A 29 -16.82 -1.86 -6.14
CA VAL A 29 -16.67 -2.99 -5.23
C VAL A 29 -18.01 -3.35 -4.63
N THR A 30 -18.42 -4.60 -4.79
CA THR A 30 -19.76 -5.09 -4.43
C THR A 30 -19.71 -6.26 -3.46
N ASN A 31 -20.54 -6.24 -2.42
CA ASN A 31 -20.69 -7.33 -1.45
C ASN A 31 -19.38 -7.78 -0.78
N THR A 32 -18.41 -6.86 -0.59
CA THR A 32 -17.09 -7.20 -0.03
C THR A 32 -16.41 -6.00 0.62
N ALA A 33 -15.09 -6.04 0.83
CA ALA A 33 -14.33 -5.00 1.49
C ALA A 33 -13.07 -4.61 0.71
N ILE A 34 -12.73 -3.33 0.74
CA ILE A 34 -11.37 -2.84 0.47
C ILE A 34 -10.72 -2.62 1.84
N ARG A 35 -9.59 -3.30 2.09
CA ARG A 35 -8.82 -3.15 3.33
C ARG A 35 -7.34 -2.99 3.01
N GLU A 36 -6.74 -1.93 3.52
CA GLU A 36 -5.30 -1.73 3.44
C GLU A 36 -4.63 -2.04 4.78
N SER A 37 -3.74 -3.03 4.78
CA SER A 37 -2.92 -3.37 5.94
C SER A 37 -1.75 -4.26 5.51
N PRO A 38 -0.49 -3.93 5.86
CA PRO A 38 -0.04 -2.70 6.52
C PRO A 38 -0.22 -1.48 5.59
N CYS A 39 -0.38 -0.28 6.18
CA CYS A 39 -0.47 0.97 5.43
C CYS A 39 0.75 1.12 4.51
N GLY A 40 0.53 1.44 3.24
CA GLY A 40 1.57 1.90 2.33
C GLY A 40 2.00 3.33 2.66
N ASP A 41 3.05 3.78 1.99
CA ASP A 41 3.39 5.19 1.91
C ASP A 41 2.82 5.70 0.57
N ASP A 42 2.25 6.91 0.51
CA ASP A 42 1.78 7.50 -0.76
C ASP A 42 0.82 6.62 -1.60
N VAL A 43 -0.09 5.89 -0.94
CA VAL A 43 -1.17 5.14 -1.59
C VAL A 43 -2.42 6.01 -1.67
N THR A 44 -3.02 6.12 -2.86
CA THR A 44 -4.21 6.96 -3.08
C THR A 44 -5.39 6.12 -3.59
N PHE A 45 -6.53 6.20 -2.89
CA PHE A 45 -7.82 5.63 -3.33
C PHE A 45 -8.75 6.75 -3.80
N GLY A 46 -9.21 6.72 -5.05
CA GLY A 46 -10.03 7.79 -5.62
C GLY A 46 -11.13 7.30 -6.55
N ASN A 47 -12.31 7.91 -6.51
CA ASN A 47 -13.48 7.50 -7.31
C ASN A 47 -13.80 6.00 -7.17
N ILE A 48 -13.97 5.55 -5.92
CA ILE A 48 -14.37 4.19 -5.58
C ILE A 48 -15.88 4.17 -5.35
N THR A 49 -16.60 3.33 -6.08
CA THR A 49 -18.04 3.08 -5.86
C THR A 49 -18.20 1.82 -5.01
N ARG A 50 -18.88 1.94 -3.87
CA ARG A 50 -19.09 0.84 -2.91
C ARG A 50 -20.56 0.44 -2.88
N VAL A 51 -20.88 -0.81 -3.18
CA VAL A 51 -22.25 -1.36 -3.08
C VAL A 51 -22.26 -2.49 -2.06
N ASN A 52 -22.94 -2.31 -0.92
CA ASN A 52 -22.92 -3.27 0.18
C ASN A 52 -21.49 -3.70 0.57
N SER A 53 -20.58 -2.71 0.65
CA SER A 53 -19.15 -2.94 0.82
C SER A 53 -18.50 -2.00 1.82
N SER A 54 -17.43 -2.44 2.49
CA SER A 54 -16.62 -1.61 3.41
C SER A 54 -15.35 -1.05 2.75
N LEU A 55 -14.82 0.05 3.30
CA LEU A 55 -13.52 0.63 2.98
C LEU A 55 -12.83 0.97 4.28
N ASP A 56 -11.68 0.34 4.52
CA ASP A 56 -10.85 0.47 5.71
C ASP A 56 -9.40 0.64 5.25
N VAL A 57 -9.03 1.89 4.99
CA VAL A 57 -7.71 2.30 4.50
C VAL A 57 -7.07 3.21 5.54
N CYS A 58 -5.75 3.15 5.61
CA CYS A 58 -4.97 4.14 6.34
C CYS A 58 -4.88 5.44 5.53
#